data_AF-A0A9D4DQR3-F1
#
_entry.id   AF-A0A9D4DQR3-F1
#
_cell.length_a   1.000
_cell.length_b   1.000
_cell.length_c   1.000
_cell.angle_alpha   90.00
_cell.angle_beta   90.00
_cell.angle_gamma   90.00
#
_symmetry.space_group_name_H-M   'P 1'
#
loop_
_entity.id
_entity.type
_entity.pdbx_description
1 polymer ?
#
loop_
_entity_poly.entity_id
_entity_poly.type
_entity_poly.pdbx_seq_one_letter_code
_entity_poly.pdbx_strand_id
1 'polypeptide(L)'
;MGCQNNQLCSSSGVDTGAIIGRSIQRRQHYACHECCSTSSCNDQLCAHRKPSACVDDPTLDCARLNSLFNVCADVHHVKTTCPKFCGLCQLVDGNWAEWGTWASCSVSCENGTQTRARSCTNPSPSNGGLNCSGPAVQTKLCSNQLCPVHGNWSEWSAWLGCSVTCDVGLRERTRTCTNPKPDRSGDYCVGNPSQYTVCLTDPCYTRNGGWSSWGSYQGCSVTCGVGLKLRNRTCTNPSPSAYGKACDGNTEAFAVCVNRPCGFQIIFVVYFRRLLMLKLISNL
;
A
#
# COMPACT_ATOMS: atom_id res chain seq x y z
N MET A 1 -27.88 12.72 -30.22
CA MET A 1 -28.59 13.00 -28.96
C MET A 1 -27.51 13.36 -27.94
N GLY A 2 -27.41 14.53 -27.33
CA GLY A 2 -28.06 15.82 -27.50
C GLY A 2 -27.14 16.85 -26.79
N CYS A 3 -27.02 18.05 -27.35
CA CYS A 3 -26.46 19.20 -26.65
C CYS A 3 -27.58 20.22 -26.47
N GLN A 4 -27.87 20.57 -25.22
CA GLN A 4 -28.62 21.77 -24.86
C GLN A 4 -27.62 22.90 -24.65
N ASN A 5 -27.76 24.01 -25.39
CA ASN A 5 -28.18 25.30 -24.83
C ASN A 5 -28.08 26.45 -25.85
N ASN A 6 -29.26 26.99 -26.20
CA ASN A 6 -29.67 28.39 -26.44
C ASN A 6 -28.66 29.39 -27.03
N GLN A 7 -28.83 29.82 -28.31
CA GLN A 7 -29.77 30.86 -28.86
C GLN A 7 -29.18 32.29 -28.76
N LEU A 8 -29.25 33.22 -29.75
CA LEU A 8 -30.19 33.59 -30.84
C LEU A 8 -29.38 34.15 -32.05
N CYS A 9 -29.83 34.32 -33.31
CA CYS A 9 -31.02 34.93 -33.94
C CYS A 9 -31.13 34.42 -35.42
N SER A 10 -32.23 33.82 -35.89
CA SER A 10 -33.42 34.36 -36.61
C SER A 10 -33.27 34.67 -38.12
N SER A 11 -33.98 33.91 -38.97
CA SER A 11 -34.80 34.43 -40.09
C SER A 11 -35.74 33.35 -40.69
N SER A 12 -37.04 33.70 -40.74
CA SER A 12 -38.12 33.21 -41.63
C SER A 12 -37.90 33.71 -43.07
N GLY A 13 -38.40 33.20 -44.21
CA GLY A 13 -39.35 32.17 -44.64
C GLY A 13 -39.72 32.44 -46.13
N VAL A 14 -40.28 31.43 -46.83
CA VAL A 14 -41.18 31.48 -48.02
C VAL A 14 -40.62 31.58 -49.47
N ASP A 15 -40.90 30.51 -50.24
CA ASP A 15 -41.35 30.26 -51.64
C ASP A 15 -40.96 31.06 -52.92
N THR A 16 -40.75 30.25 -53.97
CA THR A 16 -41.09 30.35 -55.43
C THR A 16 -40.38 31.31 -56.40
N GLY A 17 -39.70 30.71 -57.40
CA GLY A 17 -39.84 30.93 -58.85
C GLY A 17 -39.34 32.22 -59.54
N ALA A 18 -38.41 32.10 -60.50
CA ALA A 18 -38.39 32.84 -61.79
C ALA A 18 -37.20 32.43 -62.70
N ILE A 19 -37.46 32.39 -64.01
CA ILE A 19 -36.53 32.14 -65.12
C ILE A 19 -36.01 33.50 -65.67
N ILE A 20 -34.86 33.47 -66.36
CA ILE A 20 -34.37 34.33 -67.49
C ILE A 20 -33.02 35.01 -67.17
N GLY A 21 -32.03 34.81 -68.06
CA GLY A 21 -30.92 35.76 -68.25
C GLY A 21 -29.54 35.14 -68.48
N ARG A 22 -28.82 35.63 -69.49
CA ARG A 22 -27.60 35.05 -70.08
C ARG A 22 -26.29 35.50 -69.41
N SER A 23 -25.27 34.63 -69.52
CA SER A 23 -23.84 34.87 -69.83
C SER A 23 -23.00 35.85 -68.99
N ILE A 24 -21.86 35.36 -68.46
CA ILE A 24 -20.47 35.72 -68.84
C ILE A 24 -19.49 35.23 -67.75
N GLN A 25 -18.34 34.74 -68.21
CA GLN A 25 -17.22 34.17 -67.46
C GLN A 25 -16.70 35.04 -66.30
N ARG A 26 -16.17 34.36 -65.27
CA ARG A 26 -14.85 34.67 -64.69
C ARG A 26 -14.35 33.51 -63.81
N ARG A 27 -13.11 33.09 -64.07
CA ARG A 27 -12.30 32.26 -63.17
C ARG A 27 -12.06 33.04 -61.89
N GLN A 28 -12.25 32.40 -60.73
CA GLN A 28 -11.53 32.76 -59.51
C GLN A 28 -11.11 31.46 -58.81
N HIS A 29 -9.79 31.30 -58.73
CA HIS A 29 -9.12 30.35 -57.85
C HIS A 29 -9.35 30.77 -56.41
N TYR A 30 -9.77 29.84 -55.56
CA TYR A 30 -9.61 29.91 -54.11
C TYR A 30 -8.93 28.64 -53.64
N ALA A 31 -7.91 28.83 -52.81
CA ALA A 31 -7.01 27.82 -52.30
C ALA A 31 -7.39 27.39 -50.87
N CYS A 32 -6.89 26.20 -50.51
CA CYS A 32 -6.55 25.70 -49.16
C CYS A 32 -7.69 25.34 -48.19
N HIS A 33 -7.75 24.05 -47.81
CA HIS A 33 -7.40 23.53 -46.46
C HIS A 33 -7.66 22.00 -46.44
N GLU A 34 -6.61 21.19 -46.34
CA GLU A 34 -6.14 20.52 -45.13
C GLU A 34 -6.93 19.27 -44.71
N CYS A 35 -6.22 18.14 -44.87
CA CYS A 35 -6.09 17.05 -43.90
C CYS A 35 -7.31 16.20 -43.58
N CYS A 36 -7.37 15.08 -44.31
CA CYS A 36 -7.82 13.79 -43.81
C CYS A 36 -7.31 13.55 -42.37
N SER A 37 -8.21 13.59 -41.41
CA SER A 37 -8.09 12.84 -40.17
C SER A 37 -8.97 11.59 -40.27
N THR A 38 -8.49 10.55 -39.62
CA THR A 38 -8.94 9.16 -39.57
C THR A 38 -10.45 8.91 -39.52
N SER A 39 -10.80 7.72 -40.03
CA SER A 39 -12.00 6.90 -39.80
C SER A 39 -13.15 7.03 -40.81
N SER A 40 -13.60 5.87 -41.29
CA SER A 40 -14.73 5.59 -42.20
C SER A 40 -14.54 5.79 -43.72
N CYS A 41 -13.77 4.89 -44.36
CA CYS A 41 -14.13 4.47 -45.72
C CYS A 41 -15.46 3.72 -45.63
N ASN A 42 -16.53 4.32 -46.16
CA ASN A 42 -17.81 3.64 -46.34
C ASN A 42 -17.90 3.15 -47.79
N ASP A 43 -17.86 1.83 -47.99
CA ASP A 43 -17.84 1.14 -49.28
C ASP A 43 -19.18 1.17 -50.05
N GLN A 44 -19.95 2.26 -49.98
CA GLN A 44 -21.31 2.32 -50.54
C GLN A 44 -21.55 3.36 -51.65
N LEU A 45 -20.53 4.02 -52.21
CA LEU A 45 -20.73 4.95 -53.35
C LEU A 45 -20.12 4.51 -54.68
N CYS A 46 -19.56 3.30 -54.78
CA CYS A 46 -19.06 2.75 -56.05
C CYS A 46 -20.07 1.87 -56.80
N ALA A 47 -21.37 1.94 -56.48
CA ALA A 47 -22.37 1.01 -56.98
C ALA A 47 -22.98 1.33 -58.37
N HIS A 48 -22.58 2.38 -59.09
CA HIS A 48 -23.32 2.78 -60.31
C HIS A 48 -22.53 3.21 -61.56
N ARG A 49 -21.31 2.72 -61.80
CA ARG A 49 -20.77 2.70 -63.17
C ARG A 49 -20.01 1.41 -63.45
N LYS A 50 -20.63 0.53 -64.24
CA LYS A 50 -19.92 -0.52 -64.98
C LYS A 50 -18.82 0.15 -65.82
N PRO A 51 -17.55 -0.29 -65.75
CA PRO A 51 -16.59 0.04 -66.80
C PRO A 51 -17.07 -0.65 -68.08
N SER A 52 -17.42 0.14 -69.09
CA SER A 52 -17.47 -0.33 -70.47
C SER A 52 -16.14 -1.00 -70.81
N ALA A 53 -16.24 -2.20 -71.36
CA ALA A 53 -15.16 -3.09 -71.75
C ALA A 53 -13.98 -2.34 -72.38
N CYS A 54 -12.78 -2.57 -71.86
CA CYS A 54 -11.57 -2.43 -72.65
C CYS A 54 -11.60 -3.53 -73.71
N VAL A 55 -11.90 -3.17 -74.95
CA VAL A 55 -11.66 -4.03 -76.11
C VAL A 55 -10.23 -3.73 -76.54
N ASP A 56 -9.36 -4.71 -76.45
CA ASP A 56 -8.03 -4.65 -77.06
C ASP A 56 -8.23 -4.65 -78.58
N ASP A 57 -8.14 -3.48 -79.21
CA ASP A 57 -8.09 -3.35 -80.67
C ASP A 57 -6.61 -3.33 -81.10
N PRO A 58 -6.08 -4.39 -81.73
CA PRO A 58 -4.69 -4.46 -82.16
C PRO A 58 -4.41 -3.68 -83.46
N THR A 59 -5.39 -2.97 -84.03
CA THR A 59 -5.24 -2.27 -85.33
C THR A 59 -5.05 -0.76 -85.22
N LEU A 60 -4.94 -0.19 -84.00
CA LEU A 60 -4.77 1.25 -83.81
C LEU A 60 -3.32 1.70 -84.11
N ASP A 61 -3.08 2.10 -85.36
CA ASP A 61 -1.81 2.63 -85.85
C ASP A 61 -1.56 4.07 -85.32
N CYS A 62 -0.73 4.18 -84.27
CA CYS A 62 -0.38 5.45 -83.60
C CYS A 62 0.34 6.47 -84.50
N ALA A 63 0.67 6.14 -85.75
CA ALA A 63 1.31 7.06 -86.70
C ALA A 63 0.34 8.08 -87.34
N ARG A 64 -0.98 7.95 -87.13
CA ARG A 64 -1.99 8.86 -87.73
C ARG A 64 -2.66 9.85 -86.78
N LEU A 65 -2.23 9.95 -85.52
CA LEU A 65 -2.67 11.04 -84.63
C LEU A 65 -1.91 12.33 -84.95
N ASN A 66 -2.15 12.85 -86.15
CA ASN A 66 -1.67 14.15 -86.56
C ASN A 66 -2.68 15.23 -86.15
N SER A 67 -2.23 16.09 -85.25
CA SER A 67 -2.50 17.53 -85.23
C SER A 67 -3.86 18.12 -84.84
N LEU A 68 -4.68 17.58 -83.91
CA LEU A 68 -5.87 18.35 -83.49
C LEU A 68 -6.28 18.45 -82.01
N PHE A 69 -5.71 17.76 -81.02
CA PHE A 69 -5.98 18.12 -79.62
C PHE A 69 -4.74 18.02 -78.72
N ASN A 70 -4.53 19.09 -77.98
CA ASN A 70 -3.31 19.50 -77.33
C ASN A 70 -2.85 18.56 -76.20
N VAL A 71 -1.54 18.34 -76.17
CA VAL A 71 -0.63 18.37 -75.02
C VAL A 71 -1.29 18.25 -73.65
N CYS A 72 -0.91 17.20 -72.92
CA CYS A 72 -1.08 17.03 -71.48
C CYS A 72 -0.69 18.31 -70.72
N ALA A 73 -1.66 19.19 -70.48
CA ALA A 73 -1.57 20.25 -69.50
C ALA A 73 -2.12 19.70 -68.17
N ASP A 74 -1.36 19.91 -67.11
CA ASP A 74 -1.58 19.50 -65.71
C ASP A 74 -1.02 18.15 -65.27
N VAL A 75 0.31 18.07 -65.24
CA VAL A 75 1.05 17.20 -64.31
C VAL A 75 1.33 18.00 -63.03
N HIS A 76 0.40 17.98 -62.08
CA HIS A 76 0.63 18.49 -60.71
C HIS A 76 0.07 17.61 -59.59
N HIS A 77 -0.11 16.32 -59.85
CA HIS A 77 -0.08 15.34 -58.76
C HIS A 77 1.31 14.71 -58.74
N VAL A 78 1.97 14.77 -57.58
CA VAL A 78 3.04 13.85 -57.20
C VAL A 78 2.43 12.44 -57.26
N LYS A 79 2.40 11.86 -58.46
CA LYS A 79 1.95 10.50 -58.68
C LYS A 79 3.10 9.59 -58.28
N THR A 80 3.00 9.01 -57.09
CA THR A 80 3.81 7.86 -56.68
C THR A 80 3.44 6.58 -57.44
N THR A 81 2.66 6.67 -58.52
CA THR A 81 2.26 5.56 -59.38
C THR A 81 2.33 5.97 -60.86
N CYS A 82 3.17 5.27 -61.62
CA CYS A 82 3.25 5.44 -63.07
C CYS A 82 1.93 5.04 -63.74
N PRO A 83 1.42 5.81 -64.72
CA PRO A 83 0.32 5.37 -65.57
C PRO A 83 0.76 4.12 -66.34
N LYS A 84 -0.14 3.15 -66.44
CA LYS A 84 0.04 1.80 -67.02
C LYS A 84 0.22 1.80 -68.56
N PHE A 85 0.85 2.83 -69.12
CA PHE A 85 1.13 2.97 -70.55
C PHE A 85 2.63 3.23 -70.75
N CYS A 86 3.24 2.42 -71.62
CA CYS A 86 4.67 2.21 -71.90
C CYS A 86 5.37 1.21 -70.96
N GLY A 87 5.56 -0.02 -71.45
CA GLY A 87 6.22 -1.15 -70.79
C GLY A 87 7.72 -0.98 -70.53
N LEU A 88 8.11 0.07 -69.80
CA LEU A 88 9.49 0.31 -69.33
C LEU A 88 9.62 0.25 -67.80
N CYS A 89 8.53 0.05 -67.05
CA CYS A 89 8.59 -0.13 -65.61
C CYS A 89 8.75 -1.62 -65.27
N GLN A 90 9.98 -2.04 -64.94
CA GLN A 90 10.26 -3.40 -64.48
C GLN A 90 9.43 -3.69 -63.21
N LEU A 91 8.64 -4.75 -63.24
CA LEU A 91 7.92 -5.25 -62.06
C LEU A 91 8.95 -5.81 -61.08
N VAL A 92 8.93 -5.31 -59.84
CA VAL A 92 9.85 -5.77 -58.79
C VAL A 92 9.03 -6.30 -57.64
N ASP A 93 9.15 -7.59 -57.38
CA ASP A 93 8.58 -8.22 -56.20
C ASP A 93 9.38 -7.84 -54.94
N GLY A 94 8.66 -7.60 -53.86
CA GLY A 94 9.24 -7.25 -52.57
C GLY A 94 9.98 -8.44 -51.95
N ASN A 95 11.14 -8.17 -51.39
CA ASN A 95 11.86 -9.13 -50.56
C ASN A 95 12.18 -8.58 -49.18
N TRP A 96 12.24 -9.49 -48.22
CA TRP A 96 12.53 -9.16 -46.83
C TRP A 96 13.96 -8.63 -46.69
N ALA A 97 14.10 -7.50 -46.00
CA ALA A 97 15.37 -7.11 -45.42
C ALA A 97 15.78 -8.11 -44.33
N GLU A 98 17.05 -8.02 -43.90
CA GLU A 98 17.51 -8.79 -42.75
C GLU A 98 16.67 -8.50 -41.51
N TRP A 99 16.59 -9.50 -40.63
CA TRP A 99 15.95 -9.31 -39.35
C TRP A 99 16.69 -8.26 -38.52
N GLY A 100 15.93 -7.33 -37.93
CA GLY A 100 16.46 -6.46 -36.89
C GLY A 100 16.94 -7.24 -35.67
N THR A 101 17.62 -6.54 -34.76
CA THR A 101 18.01 -7.09 -33.47
C THR A 101 16.79 -7.44 -32.64
N TRP A 102 16.96 -8.39 -31.72
CA TRP A 102 15.91 -8.69 -30.75
C TRP A 102 15.75 -7.51 -29.77
N ALA A 103 14.51 -7.11 -29.53
CA ALA A 103 14.20 -6.20 -28.44
C ALA A 103 14.49 -6.84 -27.08
N SER A 104 14.57 -6.02 -26.03
CA SER A 104 14.65 -6.51 -24.66
C SER A 104 13.47 -7.44 -24.33
N CYS A 105 13.68 -8.35 -23.39
CA CYS A 105 12.61 -9.20 -22.89
C CYS A 105 11.47 -8.34 -22.33
N SER A 106 10.22 -8.76 -22.53
CA SER A 106 9.02 -8.06 -22.06
C SER A 106 8.94 -7.90 -20.53
N VAL A 107 9.73 -8.68 -19.80
CA VAL A 107 9.85 -8.67 -18.35
C VAL A 107 11.33 -8.62 -17.97
N SER A 108 11.64 -8.07 -16.80
CA SER A 108 13.00 -8.04 -16.23
C SER A 108 13.36 -9.30 -15.45
N CYS A 109 12.37 -10.09 -15.07
CA CYS A 109 12.48 -11.33 -14.30
C CYS A 109 11.45 -12.36 -14.79
N GLU A 110 11.68 -13.63 -14.51
CA GLU A 110 10.91 -14.79 -14.99
C GLU A 110 10.87 -14.91 -16.53
N ASN A 111 9.92 -15.69 -17.03
CA ASN A 111 9.75 -15.96 -18.44
C ASN A 111 8.94 -14.85 -19.11
N GLY A 112 9.40 -14.39 -20.26
CA GLY A 112 8.69 -13.45 -21.09
C GLY A 112 8.93 -13.70 -22.56
N THR A 113 8.71 -12.67 -23.35
CA THR A 113 8.89 -12.71 -24.79
C THR A 113 9.73 -11.55 -25.28
N GLN A 114 10.50 -11.78 -26.33
CA GLN A 114 11.21 -10.74 -27.07
C GLN A 114 10.80 -10.81 -28.54
N THR A 115 10.75 -9.65 -29.18
CA THR A 115 10.31 -9.51 -30.57
C THR A 115 11.42 -8.92 -31.42
N ARG A 116 11.49 -9.33 -32.68
CA ARG A 116 12.26 -8.65 -33.72
C ARG A 116 11.39 -8.47 -34.96
N ALA A 117 11.69 -7.43 -35.72
CA ALA A 117 10.95 -7.10 -36.94
C ALA A 117 11.91 -7.03 -38.14
N ARG A 118 11.35 -7.19 -39.34
CA ARG A 118 12.02 -6.96 -40.62
C ARG A 118 11.09 -6.19 -41.54
N SER A 119 11.66 -5.41 -42.45
CA SER A 119 10.93 -4.60 -43.42
C SER A 119 10.97 -5.23 -44.81
N CYS A 120 9.90 -5.03 -45.60
CA CYS A 120 9.83 -5.49 -46.99
C CYS A 120 10.50 -4.46 -47.91
N THR A 121 11.82 -4.35 -47.82
CA THR A 121 12.58 -3.24 -48.45
C THR A 121 13.82 -3.67 -49.22
N ASN A 122 14.08 -4.98 -49.37
CA ASN A 122 15.31 -5.47 -50.00
C ASN A 122 15.07 -6.46 -51.16
N PRO A 123 14.51 -6.03 -52.32
CA PRO A 123 14.03 -4.68 -52.63
C PRO A 123 12.57 -4.44 -52.18
N SER A 124 12.13 -3.18 -52.18
CA SER A 124 10.73 -2.83 -51.97
C SER A 124 9.87 -3.18 -53.20
N PRO A 125 8.64 -3.69 -53.04
CA PRO A 125 7.75 -3.96 -54.17
C PRO A 125 7.46 -2.69 -54.97
N SER A 126 7.49 -2.78 -56.30
CA SER A 126 7.16 -1.65 -57.19
C SER A 126 6.51 -2.11 -58.49
N ASN A 127 5.83 -1.19 -59.17
CA ASN A 127 5.21 -1.42 -60.48
C ASN A 127 4.22 -2.59 -60.53
N GLY A 128 3.49 -2.83 -59.43
CA GLY A 128 2.52 -3.91 -59.32
C GLY A 128 3.11 -5.27 -58.90
N GLY A 129 4.38 -5.31 -58.48
CA GLY A 129 5.00 -6.51 -57.92
C GLY A 129 4.38 -6.96 -56.59
N LEU A 130 4.62 -8.22 -56.25
CA LEU A 130 4.06 -8.87 -55.07
C LEU A 130 4.68 -8.34 -53.78
N ASN A 131 3.86 -8.25 -52.72
CA ASN A 131 4.35 -7.97 -51.38
C ASN A 131 5.12 -9.17 -50.81
N CYS A 132 5.99 -8.91 -49.84
CA CYS A 132 6.72 -9.96 -49.14
C CYS A 132 5.77 -10.96 -48.47
N SER A 133 6.01 -12.25 -48.68
CA SER A 133 5.23 -13.33 -48.06
C SER A 133 5.81 -13.75 -46.71
N GLY A 134 4.94 -14.02 -45.74
CA GLY A 134 5.30 -14.44 -44.39
C GLY A 134 5.30 -13.31 -43.34
N PRO A 135 5.71 -13.60 -42.10
CA PRO A 135 5.59 -12.65 -41.00
C PRO A 135 6.67 -11.55 -41.07
N ALA A 136 6.25 -10.31 -40.82
CA ALA A 136 7.13 -9.16 -40.62
C ALA A 136 7.73 -9.12 -39.21
N VAL A 137 7.12 -9.81 -38.25
CA VAL A 137 7.51 -9.83 -36.83
C VAL A 137 7.68 -11.27 -36.38
N GLN A 138 8.75 -11.52 -35.62
CA GLN A 138 8.99 -12.79 -34.98
C GLN A 138 9.06 -12.59 -33.47
N THR A 139 8.44 -13.52 -32.73
CA THR A 139 8.46 -13.55 -31.26
C THR A 139 9.15 -14.84 -30.81
N LYS A 140 9.99 -14.75 -29.78
CA LYS A 140 10.53 -15.92 -29.08
C LYS A 140 10.47 -15.73 -27.57
N LEU A 141 10.54 -16.85 -26.84
CA LEU A 141 10.64 -16.83 -25.39
C LEU A 141 12.01 -16.32 -24.94
N CYS A 142 12.02 -15.60 -23.82
CA CYS A 142 13.20 -15.27 -23.03
C CYS A 142 12.96 -15.73 -21.59
N SER A 143 14.03 -16.17 -20.93
CA SER A 143 14.00 -16.59 -19.53
C SER A 143 15.01 -15.77 -18.76
N ASN A 144 14.52 -15.00 -17.79
CA ASN A 144 15.31 -14.25 -16.84
C ASN A 144 15.35 -14.96 -15.48
N GLN A 145 16.11 -14.41 -14.55
CA GLN A 145 16.09 -14.79 -13.13
C GLN A 145 14.71 -14.62 -12.50
N LEU A 146 14.38 -15.39 -11.47
CA LEU A 146 13.10 -15.30 -10.75
C LEU A 146 12.87 -13.90 -10.16
N CYS A 147 11.62 -13.45 -10.13
CA CYS A 147 11.27 -12.12 -9.63
C CYS A 147 11.43 -12.03 -8.10
N PRO A 148 11.85 -10.88 -7.55
CA PRO A 148 11.82 -10.63 -6.11
C PRO A 148 10.40 -10.83 -5.57
N VAL A 149 10.29 -11.39 -4.37
CA VAL A 149 9.03 -11.45 -3.63
C VAL A 149 9.07 -10.39 -2.56
N HIS A 150 8.34 -9.30 -2.77
CA HIS A 150 8.22 -8.25 -1.76
C HIS A 150 7.36 -8.75 -0.60
N GLY A 151 7.81 -8.46 0.63
CA GLY A 151 7.10 -8.83 1.82
C GLY A 151 5.79 -8.06 1.96
N ASN A 152 4.77 -8.71 2.51
CA ASN A 152 3.56 -8.02 2.92
C ASN A 152 3.12 -8.48 4.32
N TRP A 153 2.39 -7.59 5.00
CA TRP A 153 1.96 -7.79 6.37
C TRP A 153 0.95 -8.94 6.46
N SER A 154 1.11 -9.77 7.49
CA SER A 154 0.05 -10.62 7.98
C SER A 154 -1.12 -9.78 8.47
N GLU A 155 -2.27 -10.41 8.63
CA GLU A 155 -3.34 -9.84 9.44
C GLU A 155 -2.82 -9.48 10.84
N TRP A 156 -3.44 -8.46 11.43
CA TRP A 156 -3.17 -8.12 12.82
C TRP A 156 -3.65 -9.25 13.73
N SER A 157 -2.86 -9.56 14.76
CA SER A 157 -3.35 -10.35 15.88
C SER A 157 -4.50 -9.65 16.59
N ALA A 158 -5.25 -10.43 17.38
CA ALA A 158 -6.19 -9.86 18.33
C ALA A 158 -5.46 -8.96 19.33
N TRP A 159 -6.17 -7.95 19.84
CA TRP A 159 -5.64 -7.14 20.93
C TRP A 159 -5.36 -8.02 22.15
N LEU A 160 -4.17 -7.86 22.73
CA LEU A 160 -3.84 -8.40 24.03
C LEU A 160 -4.70 -7.74 25.13
N GLY A 161 -4.65 -8.31 26.33
CA GLY A 161 -5.27 -7.73 27.51
C GLY A 161 -4.74 -6.33 27.83
N CYS A 162 -5.50 -5.59 28.63
CA CYS A 162 -5.06 -4.28 29.13
C CYS A 162 -3.84 -4.46 30.05
N SER A 163 -2.88 -3.54 29.97
CA SER A 163 -1.67 -3.55 30.80
C SER A 163 -1.94 -3.39 32.29
N VAL A 164 -3.14 -2.93 32.65
CA VAL A 164 -3.63 -2.73 34.02
C VAL A 164 -4.97 -3.42 34.18
N THR A 165 -5.31 -3.75 35.43
CA THR A 165 -6.62 -4.32 35.78
C THR A 165 -7.65 -3.27 36.21
N CYS A 166 -7.20 -2.04 36.51
CA CYS A 166 -8.05 -0.93 36.90
C CYS A 166 -7.47 0.40 36.37
N ASP A 167 -8.31 1.44 36.26
CA ASP A 167 -8.03 2.73 35.62
C ASP A 167 -7.67 2.64 34.12
N VAL A 168 -6.68 3.41 33.68
CA VAL A 168 -6.29 3.59 32.27
C VAL A 168 -5.00 2.83 31.99
N GLY A 169 -5.03 1.96 30.99
CA GLY A 169 -3.86 1.23 30.53
C GLY A 169 -3.65 1.31 29.04
N LEU A 170 -2.70 0.52 28.57
CA LEU A 170 -2.44 0.29 27.15
C LEU A 170 -2.70 -1.17 26.83
N ARG A 171 -3.17 -1.42 25.61
CA ARG A 171 -3.18 -2.76 25.02
C ARG A 171 -2.42 -2.75 23.72
N GLU A 172 -1.80 -3.87 23.41
CA GLU A 172 -0.97 -4.07 22.22
C GLU A 172 -1.61 -5.09 21.28
N ARG A 173 -1.39 -4.92 19.98
CA ARG A 173 -1.51 -5.98 18.98
C ARG A 173 -0.32 -5.94 18.05
N THR A 174 0.00 -7.09 17.46
CA THR A 174 1.16 -7.26 16.57
C THR A 174 0.79 -7.88 15.23
N ARG A 175 1.65 -7.70 14.23
CA ARG A 175 1.60 -8.33 12.91
C ARG A 175 3.01 -8.70 12.46
N THR A 176 3.13 -9.58 11.48
CA THR A 176 4.44 -10.05 10.97
C THR A 176 4.54 -9.90 9.47
N CYS A 177 5.75 -9.68 8.93
CA CYS A 177 5.98 -9.55 7.50
C CYS A 177 6.13 -10.93 6.84
N THR A 178 5.01 -11.65 6.71
CA THR A 178 5.00 -13.07 6.32
C THR A 178 3.94 -13.43 5.28
N ASN A 179 3.13 -12.46 4.82
CA ASN A 179 2.01 -12.72 3.91
C ASN A 179 2.06 -11.88 2.61
N PRO A 180 3.04 -12.10 1.71
CA PRO A 180 4.04 -13.17 1.76
C PRO A 180 5.32 -12.75 2.50
N LYS A 181 6.18 -13.72 2.82
CA LYS A 181 7.52 -13.47 3.36
C LYS A 181 8.41 -12.92 2.25
N PRO A 182 9.20 -11.84 2.49
CA PRO A 182 10.14 -11.35 1.51
C PRO A 182 11.15 -12.43 1.11
N ASP A 183 11.44 -12.53 -0.18
CA ASP A 183 12.38 -13.48 -0.77
C ASP A 183 13.03 -12.90 -2.03
N ARG A 184 14.16 -13.50 -2.47
CA ARG A 184 14.87 -13.13 -3.70
C ARG A 184 15.18 -11.63 -3.80
N SER A 185 15.67 -11.06 -2.70
CA SER A 185 15.98 -9.63 -2.56
C SER A 185 14.76 -8.70 -2.67
N GLY A 186 13.56 -9.21 -2.43
CA GLY A 186 12.36 -8.38 -2.32
C GLY A 186 12.36 -7.55 -1.02
N ASP A 187 11.67 -6.41 -1.10
CA ASP A 187 11.65 -5.44 -0.01
C ASP A 187 10.95 -5.98 1.25
N TYR A 188 11.41 -5.50 2.41
CA TYR A 188 10.73 -5.75 3.67
C TYR A 188 9.50 -4.85 3.83
N CYS A 189 8.54 -5.29 4.65
CA CYS A 189 7.31 -4.56 4.90
C CYS A 189 7.57 -3.19 5.54
N VAL A 190 6.94 -2.15 5.00
CA VAL A 190 7.03 -0.78 5.55
C VAL A 190 5.99 -0.57 6.65
N GLY A 191 6.42 0.05 7.75
CA GLY A 191 5.57 0.41 8.89
C GLY A 191 5.86 -0.40 10.16
N ASN A 192 5.12 -0.12 11.23
CA ASN A 192 5.38 -0.73 12.53
C ASN A 192 4.76 -2.14 12.64
N PRO A 193 5.46 -3.11 13.26
CA PRO A 193 4.93 -4.45 13.53
C PRO A 193 4.03 -4.51 14.77
N SER A 194 4.12 -3.51 15.66
CA SER A 194 3.28 -3.38 16.85
C SER A 194 2.41 -2.14 16.77
N GLN A 195 1.21 -2.23 17.34
CA GLN A 195 0.30 -1.12 17.54
C GLN A 195 -0.21 -1.11 18.98
N TYR A 196 -0.28 0.08 19.55
CA TYR A 196 -0.77 0.33 20.90
C TYR A 196 -2.05 1.16 20.86
N THR A 197 -2.93 0.95 21.83
CA THR A 197 -4.08 1.82 22.06
C THR A 197 -4.43 1.85 23.54
N VAL A 198 -5.14 2.90 23.95
CA VAL A 198 -5.62 3.05 25.32
C VAL A 198 -6.76 2.05 25.58
N CYS A 199 -6.74 1.44 26.76
CA CYS A 199 -7.85 0.66 27.30
C CYS A 199 -8.31 1.27 28.62
N LEU A 200 -9.63 1.32 28.81
CA LEU A 200 -10.27 1.81 30.01
C LEU A 200 -10.81 0.61 30.79
N THR A 201 -10.48 0.56 32.07
CA THR A 201 -10.95 -0.44 33.03
C THR A 201 -11.63 0.26 34.20
N ASP A 202 -12.25 -0.53 35.08
CA ASP A 202 -12.93 0.04 36.25
C ASP A 202 -11.93 0.82 37.12
N PRO A 203 -12.34 1.93 37.77
CA PRO A 203 -11.43 2.73 38.56
C PRO A 203 -10.75 1.95 39.69
N CYS A 204 -9.47 2.20 39.92
CA CYS A 204 -8.80 1.64 41.09
C CYS A 204 -9.35 2.33 42.34
N TYR A 205 -10.04 1.58 43.21
CA TYR A 205 -10.50 2.15 44.48
C TYR A 205 -9.33 2.32 45.45
N THR A 206 -9.13 3.55 45.91
CA THR A 206 -8.17 3.86 46.97
C THR A 206 -8.81 3.59 48.32
N ARG A 207 -8.31 2.58 49.03
CA ARG A 207 -8.66 2.32 50.43
C ARG A 207 -7.43 2.53 51.29
N ASN A 208 -7.44 3.60 52.09
CA ASN A 208 -6.39 3.84 53.07
C ASN A 208 -6.47 2.82 54.21
N GLY A 209 -5.31 2.46 54.74
CA GLY A 209 -5.19 1.55 55.86
C GLY A 209 -5.73 2.17 57.14
N GLY A 210 -6.44 1.37 57.93
CA GLY A 210 -6.89 1.74 59.26
C GLY A 210 -6.26 0.84 60.33
N TRP A 211 -5.91 1.45 61.46
CA TRP A 211 -5.40 0.72 62.62
C TRP A 211 -6.49 -0.18 63.20
N SER A 212 -6.15 -1.43 63.50
CA SER A 212 -6.92 -2.27 64.41
C SER A 212 -6.97 -1.60 65.79
N SER A 213 -7.95 -1.99 66.61
CA SER A 213 -7.86 -1.70 68.04
C SER A 213 -6.54 -2.22 68.60
N TRP A 214 -5.99 -1.51 69.58
CA TRP A 214 -4.86 -2.01 70.35
C TRP A 214 -5.22 -3.33 71.02
N GLY A 215 -4.33 -4.31 70.94
CA GLY A 215 -4.39 -5.51 71.75
C GLY A 215 -4.29 -5.20 73.24
N SER A 216 -4.68 -6.17 74.07
CA SER A 216 -4.44 -6.09 75.51
C SER A 216 -2.94 -6.03 75.81
N TYR A 217 -2.58 -5.36 76.89
CA TYR A 217 -1.20 -5.42 77.38
C TYR A 217 -0.82 -6.87 77.70
N GLN A 218 0.33 -7.28 77.22
CA GLN A 218 1.01 -8.50 77.61
C GLN A 218 1.50 -8.41 79.07
N GLY A 219 2.05 -9.52 79.58
CA GLY A 219 2.65 -9.56 80.91
C GLY A 219 3.79 -8.55 81.07
N CYS A 220 4.08 -8.20 82.33
CA CYS A 220 5.21 -7.33 82.66
C CYS A 220 6.53 -8.02 82.29
N SER A 221 7.49 -7.27 81.74
CA SER A 221 8.81 -7.79 81.35
C SER A 221 9.63 -8.34 82.51
N VAL A 222 9.23 -8.03 83.75
CA VAL A 222 9.87 -8.47 84.98
C VAL A 222 8.84 -9.13 85.89
N THR A 223 9.27 -10.07 86.74
CA THR A 223 8.40 -10.70 87.75
C THR A 223 8.39 -9.93 89.08
N CYS A 224 9.36 -9.04 89.30
CA CYS A 224 9.47 -8.16 90.47
C CYS A 224 10.05 -6.80 90.05
N GLY A 225 9.79 -5.75 90.83
CA GLY A 225 10.28 -4.40 90.55
C GLY A 225 9.57 -3.71 89.39
N VAL A 226 10.24 -2.75 88.75
CA VAL A 226 9.71 -1.92 87.65
C VAL A 226 10.11 -2.53 86.31
N GLY A 227 9.15 -2.67 85.40
CA GLY A 227 9.38 -3.14 84.03
C GLY A 227 8.44 -2.48 83.02
N LEU A 228 8.39 -3.05 81.81
CA LEU A 228 7.53 -2.59 80.73
C LEU A 228 6.54 -3.69 80.34
N LYS A 229 5.33 -3.28 79.98
CA LYS A 229 4.33 -4.13 79.34
C LYS A 229 4.09 -3.63 77.92
N LEU A 230 4.04 -4.56 76.98
CA LEU A 230 3.88 -4.31 75.55
C LEU A 230 2.42 -4.55 75.13
N ARG A 231 1.93 -3.77 74.17
CA ARG A 231 0.75 -4.10 73.38
C ARG A 231 1.00 -3.81 71.90
N ASN A 232 0.30 -4.51 71.03
CA ASN A 232 0.43 -4.40 69.58
C ASN A 232 -0.88 -3.98 68.91
N ARG A 233 -0.78 -3.51 67.67
CA ARG A 233 -1.90 -3.29 66.74
C ARG A 233 -1.42 -3.54 65.31
N THR A 234 -2.34 -3.75 64.38
CA THR A 234 -2.03 -3.99 62.97
C THR A 234 -2.80 -3.04 62.05
N CYS A 235 -2.25 -2.74 60.87
CA CYS A 235 -2.90 -1.88 59.88
C CYS A 235 -3.83 -2.71 58.98
N THR A 236 -4.90 -3.26 59.57
CA THR A 236 -5.77 -4.23 58.89
C THR A 236 -7.26 -3.89 59.01
N ASN A 237 -7.62 -2.77 59.65
CA ASN A 237 -9.01 -2.40 59.89
C ASN A 237 -9.34 -1.01 59.29
N PRO A 238 -9.48 -0.90 57.96
CA PRO A 238 -9.28 -1.94 56.96
C PRO A 238 -7.83 -2.03 56.45
N SER A 239 -7.43 -3.15 55.83
CA SER A 239 -6.14 -3.25 55.13
C SER A 239 -6.09 -2.29 53.93
N PRO A 240 -4.94 -1.63 53.68
CA PRO A 240 -4.79 -0.73 52.55
C PRO A 240 -4.85 -1.48 51.21
N SER A 241 -5.46 -0.86 50.20
CA SER A 241 -5.33 -1.29 48.79
C SER A 241 -3.91 -1.03 48.28
N ALA A 242 -3.52 -1.60 47.12
CA ALA A 242 -2.23 -1.33 46.47
C ALA A 242 -1.94 0.18 46.29
N TYR A 243 -2.97 0.99 46.09
CA TYR A 243 -2.90 2.44 45.92
C TYR A 243 -3.31 3.24 47.17
N GLY A 244 -3.55 2.56 48.29
CA GLY A 244 -3.99 3.17 49.55
C GLY A 244 -2.82 3.61 50.41
N LYS A 245 -2.99 4.66 51.21
CA LYS A 245 -1.99 5.05 52.21
C LYS A 245 -1.88 3.99 53.30
N ALA A 246 -0.65 3.65 53.68
CA ALA A 246 -0.40 2.85 54.88
C ALA A 246 -0.79 3.63 56.14
N CYS A 247 -1.00 2.92 57.25
CA CYS A 247 -1.27 3.55 58.52
C CYS A 247 -0.03 4.30 59.04
N ASP A 248 -0.20 5.53 59.49
CA ASP A 248 0.86 6.32 60.09
C ASP A 248 0.97 6.04 61.61
N GLY A 249 2.21 5.92 62.10
CA GLY A 249 2.56 5.61 63.48
C GLY A 249 2.98 4.16 63.77
N ASN A 250 3.21 3.86 65.05
CA ASN A 250 3.85 2.60 65.47
C ASN A 250 2.85 1.45 65.58
N THR A 251 3.31 0.22 65.34
CA THR A 251 2.57 -1.04 65.58
C THR A 251 2.62 -1.49 67.03
N GLU A 252 3.54 -0.95 67.83
CA GLU A 252 3.81 -1.34 69.20
C GLU A 252 3.74 -0.14 70.15
N ALA A 253 3.25 -0.39 71.37
CA ALA A 253 3.23 0.60 72.43
C ALA A 253 3.62 -0.04 73.77
N PHE A 254 4.46 0.67 74.52
CA PHE A 254 4.94 0.26 75.83
C PHE A 254 4.26 1.07 76.93
N ALA A 255 4.04 0.46 78.08
CA ALA A 255 3.68 1.15 79.30
C ALA A 255 4.48 0.59 80.47
N VAL A 256 4.74 1.40 81.49
CA VAL A 256 5.42 0.95 82.70
C VAL A 256 4.48 0.04 83.51
N CYS A 257 5.04 -1.02 84.08
CA CYS A 257 4.39 -1.90 85.05
C CYS A 257 5.26 -2.01 86.31
N VAL A 258 4.60 -2.09 87.46
CA VAL A 258 5.27 -2.22 88.76
C VAL A 258 4.76 -3.48 89.43
N ASN A 259 5.64 -4.45 89.57
CA ASN A 259 5.40 -5.68 90.30
C ASN A 259 5.92 -5.55 91.73
N ARG A 260 5.71 -6.60 92.53
CA ARG A 260 6.18 -6.64 93.92
C ARG A 260 7.67 -6.31 93.99
N PRO A 261 8.15 -5.62 95.03
CA PRO A 261 9.58 -5.33 95.19
C PRO A 261 10.40 -6.61 95.04
N CYS A 262 11.51 -6.53 94.32
CA CYS A 262 12.44 -7.65 94.25
C CYS A 262 13.03 -7.88 95.64
N GLY A 263 12.67 -9.00 96.27
CA GLY A 263 13.25 -9.39 97.54
C GLY A 263 14.71 -9.75 97.34
N PHE A 264 15.62 -9.03 97.99
CA PHE A 264 16.89 -9.63 98.38
C PHE A 264 16.55 -10.83 99.27
N GLN A 265 17.14 -12.00 99.01
CA GLN A 265 17.08 -13.10 99.96
C GLN A 265 17.63 -12.63 101.31
N ILE A 266 16.74 -12.31 102.26
CA ILE A 266 17.09 -12.30 103.68
C ILE A 266 16.87 -13.74 104.15
N ILE A 267 17.79 -14.62 103.81
CA ILE A 267 17.90 -15.95 104.42
C ILE A 267 19.35 -16.07 104.92
N PHE A 268 19.49 -16.27 106.25
CA PHE A 268 20.72 -16.50 107.03
C PHE A 268 21.48 -15.30 107.68
N VAL A 269 20.78 -14.40 108.40
CA VAL A 269 21.41 -13.71 109.56
C VAL A 269 20.78 -14.12 110.91
N VAL A 270 19.69 -14.90 110.90
CA VAL A 270 19.00 -15.33 112.14
C VAL A 270 19.45 -16.72 112.63
N TYR A 271 20.18 -17.50 111.84
CA TYR A 271 20.56 -18.89 112.18
C TYR A 271 22.02 -19.15 112.59
N PHE A 272 22.90 -18.13 112.63
CA PHE A 272 24.28 -18.30 113.15
C PHE A 272 24.59 -17.53 114.45
N ARG A 273 23.58 -16.92 115.10
CA ARG A 273 23.72 -16.43 116.50
C ARG A 273 23.30 -17.44 117.57
N ARG A 274 23.07 -18.72 117.20
CA ARG A 274 22.73 -19.82 118.13
C ARG A 274 23.75 -20.97 118.20
N LEU A 275 24.81 -20.94 117.38
CA LEU A 275 25.84 -21.99 117.34
C LEU A 275 27.17 -21.61 118.03
N LEU A 276 27.34 -20.38 118.51
CA LEU A 276 28.52 -19.96 119.28
C LEU A 276 28.30 -19.95 120.82
N MET A 277 27.10 -20.29 121.32
CA MET A 277 26.76 -20.29 122.75
C MET A 277 26.51 -21.70 123.33
N LEU A 278 26.84 -22.78 122.61
CA LEU A 278 26.66 -24.17 123.06
C LEU A 278 27.91 -25.07 122.91
N LYS A 279 29.10 -24.48 122.72
CA LYS A 279 30.39 -25.21 122.81
C LYS A 279 31.33 -24.67 123.90
N LEU A 280 30.78 -23.98 124.90
CA LEU A 280 31.43 -23.59 126.15
C LEU A 280 31.06 -24.51 127.34
N ILE A 281 30.52 -25.73 127.09
CA ILE A 281 30.13 -26.68 128.15
C ILE A 281 30.72 -28.10 127.92
N SER A 282 31.74 -28.27 127.08
CA SER A 282 32.44 -29.56 126.99
C SER A 282 33.93 -29.40 126.66
N ASN A 283 34.68 -28.98 127.69
CA ASN A 283 36.13 -29.13 127.95
C ASN A 283 36.55 -27.87 128.76
N LEU A 284 36.94 -27.86 130.05
CA LEU A 284 37.70 -28.83 130.84
C LEU A 284 38.82 -29.52 130.06
#